data_AF-A0AB39TJU3-F1
#
_entry.id   AF-A0AB39TJU3-F1
#
_cell.length_a   1.000
_cell.length_b   1.000
_cell.length_c   1.000
_cell.angle_alpha   90.00
_cell.angle_beta   90.00
_cell.angle_gamma   90.00
#
_symmetry.space_group_name_H-M   'P 1'
#
loop_
_entity.id
_entity.type
_entity.pdbx_description
1 polymer ?
#
loop_
_entity_poly.entity_id
_entity_poly.type
_entity_poly.pdbx_seq_one_letter_code
_entity_poly.pdbx_strand_id
1 'polypeptide(L)'
;MHLPTFVPRTEAGLLPCAGQPQLFDHPSTQLQAAALCRTCPVRQACDTWAVQHAEWGTWAGRTDHDRGTVREELPDLPRLPVDPAPECGTEDARRRHIGLQQQCDTCDDAYATRVRATRVRSLDKQHRRPQGPSSRGYKLHLLLGVPACGPCRSAHAAEIRRYRRGQALAA
;
A
#
# COMPACT_ATOMS: atom_id res chain seq x y z
N MET A 1 -26.94 -21.62 13.32
CA MET A 1 -25.48 -21.88 13.32
C MET A 1 -25.29 -23.30 13.82
N HIS A 2 -24.90 -24.21 12.93
CA HIS A 2 -24.74 -25.63 13.24
C HIS A 2 -23.35 -25.79 13.88
N LEU A 3 -23.30 -26.08 15.18
CA LEU A 3 -22.05 -26.50 15.81
C LEU A 3 -21.71 -27.88 15.25
N PRO A 4 -20.47 -28.12 14.79
CA PRO A 4 -20.09 -29.42 14.26
C PRO A 4 -20.21 -30.49 15.35
N THR A 5 -20.68 -31.67 14.96
CA THR A 5 -21.08 -32.80 15.82
C THR A 5 -19.97 -33.37 16.70
N PHE A 6 -18.72 -32.93 16.52
CA PHE A 6 -17.55 -33.36 17.28
C PHE A 6 -17.31 -32.58 18.58
N VAL A 7 -18.14 -31.58 18.92
CA VAL A 7 -18.06 -30.87 20.20
C VAL A 7 -19.03 -31.54 21.18
N PRO A 8 -18.66 -32.64 21.86
CA PRO A 8 -19.55 -33.28 22.81
C PRO A 8 -19.81 -32.31 23.98
N ARG A 9 -21.05 -32.32 24.47
CA ARG A 9 -21.30 -31.90 25.85
C ARG A 9 -20.54 -32.87 26.73
N THR A 10 -19.62 -32.36 27.54
CA THR A 10 -18.92 -33.19 28.53
C THR A 10 -19.74 -33.21 29.82
N GLU A 11 -19.56 -34.23 30.67
CA GLU A 11 -20.17 -34.25 32.01
C GLU A 11 -19.75 -33.05 32.88
N ALA A 12 -18.61 -32.44 32.55
CA ALA A 12 -18.05 -31.23 33.19
C ALA A 12 -18.60 -29.90 32.61
N GLY A 13 -19.53 -29.93 31.66
CA GLY A 13 -20.11 -28.75 31.02
C GLY A 13 -19.64 -28.49 29.59
N LEU A 14 -19.68 -27.21 29.18
CA LEU A 14 -19.24 -26.76 27.84
C LEU A 14 -17.70 -26.74 27.76
N LEU A 15 -17.16 -27.09 26.59
CA LEU A 15 -15.71 -27.02 26.36
C LEU A 15 -15.21 -25.56 26.47
N PRO A 16 -13.92 -25.34 26.84
CA PRO A 16 -13.35 -24.00 26.98
C PRO A 16 -13.44 -23.11 25.72
N CYS A 17 -13.49 -23.72 24.54
CA CYS A 17 -13.61 -23.02 23.26
C CYS A 17 -15.06 -22.66 22.88
N ALA A 18 -16.06 -23.22 23.57
CA ALA A 18 -17.46 -23.03 23.21
C ALA A 18 -17.86 -21.55 23.32
N GLY A 19 -18.45 -21.02 22.25
CA GLY A 19 -18.93 -19.63 22.19
C GLY A 19 -17.88 -18.57 21.85
N GLN A 20 -16.64 -18.95 21.55
CA GLN A 20 -15.55 -18.01 21.23
C GLN A 20 -14.78 -18.38 19.94
N PRO A 21 -15.45 -18.71 18.81
CA PRO A 21 -14.77 -19.23 17.61
C PRO A 21 -13.71 -18.25 17.05
N GLN A 22 -13.99 -16.95 17.09
CA GLN A 22 -13.07 -15.89 16.66
C GLN A 22 -11.67 -15.93 17.32
N LEU A 23 -11.51 -16.53 18.50
CA LEU A 23 -10.18 -16.69 19.12
C LEU A 23 -9.32 -17.75 18.42
N PHE A 24 -9.94 -18.74 17.76
CA PHE A 24 -9.26 -19.91 17.21
C PHE A 24 -8.94 -19.76 15.72
N ASP A 25 -9.59 -18.81 15.03
CA ASP A 25 -9.47 -18.63 13.57
C ASP A 25 -8.44 -17.56 13.15
N HIS A 26 -7.81 -16.84 14.08
CA HIS A 26 -6.93 -15.71 13.76
C HIS A 26 -5.49 -15.86 14.31
N PRO A 27 -4.44 -15.52 13.53
CA PRO A 27 -3.05 -15.65 13.97
C PRO A 27 -2.70 -14.86 15.23
N SER A 28 -3.27 -13.66 15.40
CA SER A 28 -2.97 -12.80 16.57
C SER A 28 -3.50 -13.34 17.90
N THR A 29 -4.45 -14.28 17.90
CA THR A 29 -5.07 -14.85 19.11
C THR A 29 -4.59 -16.27 19.43
N GLN A 30 -3.64 -16.81 18.66
CA GLN A 30 -3.17 -18.19 18.77
C GLN A 30 -2.67 -18.55 20.18
N LEU A 31 -1.88 -17.67 20.82
CA LEU A 31 -1.36 -17.94 22.17
C LEU A 31 -2.49 -18.05 23.22
N GLN A 32 -3.52 -17.21 23.09
CA GLN A 32 -4.68 -17.22 23.98
C GLN A 32 -5.54 -18.47 23.74
N ALA A 33 -5.77 -18.83 22.48
CA ALA A 33 -6.47 -20.06 22.11
C ALA A 33 -5.72 -21.31 22.63
N ALA A 34 -4.40 -21.36 22.45
CA ALA A 34 -3.56 -22.46 22.92
C ALA A 34 -3.60 -22.60 24.45
N ALA A 35 -3.64 -21.49 25.18
CA ALA A 35 -3.79 -21.50 26.63
C ALA A 35 -5.09 -22.16 27.10
N LEU A 36 -6.21 -21.88 26.42
CA LEU A 36 -7.51 -22.51 26.71
C LEU A 36 -7.51 -24.01 26.40
N CYS A 37 -6.77 -24.44 25.39
CA CYS A 37 -6.70 -25.86 25.03
C CYS A 37 -5.94 -26.73 26.04
N ARG A 38 -5.02 -26.17 26.84
CA ARG A 38 -4.14 -26.95 27.75
C ARG A 38 -4.89 -27.83 28.74
N THR A 39 -6.06 -27.39 29.21
CA THR A 39 -6.88 -28.11 30.19
C THR A 39 -8.11 -28.77 29.57
N CYS A 40 -8.24 -28.75 28.24
CA CYS A 40 -9.42 -29.27 27.55
C CYS A 40 -9.46 -30.81 27.59
N PRO A 41 -10.54 -31.44 28.10
CA PRO A 41 -10.61 -32.89 28.26
C PRO A 41 -10.61 -33.66 26.92
N VAL A 42 -11.01 -33.02 25.82
CA VAL A 42 -11.06 -33.64 24.48
C VAL A 42 -9.88 -33.24 23.59
N ARG A 43 -8.81 -32.65 24.17
CA ARG A 43 -7.68 -32.11 23.41
C ARG A 43 -7.09 -33.11 22.42
N GLN A 44 -6.88 -34.36 22.83
CA GLN A 44 -6.31 -35.39 21.96
C GLN A 44 -7.24 -35.76 20.79
N ALA A 45 -8.53 -35.96 21.06
CA ALA A 45 -9.51 -36.25 20.00
C ALA A 45 -9.66 -35.08 19.01
N CYS A 46 -9.66 -33.85 19.52
CA CYS A 46 -9.67 -32.63 18.73
C CYS A 46 -8.45 -32.53 17.80
N ASP A 47 -7.27 -32.89 18.31
CA ASP A 47 -6.02 -32.88 17.56
C ASP A 47 -6.04 -33.91 16.41
N THR A 48 -6.41 -35.15 16.70
CA THR A 48 -6.54 -36.22 15.70
C THR A 48 -7.50 -35.81 14.58
N TRP A 49 -8.66 -35.26 14.94
CA TRP A 49 -9.66 -34.83 13.97
C TRP A 49 -9.14 -33.70 13.08
N ALA A 50 -8.52 -32.68 13.68
CA ALA A 50 -7.96 -31.52 12.96
C ALA A 50 -6.85 -31.92 11.98
N VAL A 51 -6.00 -32.88 12.34
CA VAL A 51 -4.98 -33.44 11.45
C VAL A 51 -5.64 -34.18 10.27
N GLN A 52 -6.61 -35.05 10.56
CA GLN A 52 -7.29 -35.86 9.53
C GLN A 52 -8.04 -35.02 8.48
N HIS A 53 -8.57 -33.86 8.90
CA HIS A 53 -9.38 -32.99 8.03
C HIS A 53 -8.59 -31.79 7.49
N ALA A 54 -7.28 -31.72 7.77
CA ALA A 54 -6.42 -30.59 7.41
C ALA A 54 -7.04 -29.24 7.79
N GLU A 55 -7.56 -29.15 9.01
CA GLU A 55 -8.23 -27.96 9.50
C GLU A 55 -7.26 -26.81 9.71
N TRP A 56 -7.80 -25.61 9.65
CA TRP A 56 -7.11 -24.34 9.65
C TRP A 56 -7.36 -23.64 11.00
N GLY A 57 -6.41 -22.80 11.43
CA GLY A 57 -6.46 -22.17 12.75
C GLY A 57 -5.94 -23.04 13.90
N THR A 58 -6.32 -22.65 15.13
CA THR A 58 -5.81 -23.24 16.38
C THR A 58 -6.69 -24.40 16.85
N TRP A 59 -6.16 -25.62 16.78
CA TRP A 59 -6.83 -26.84 17.25
C TRP A 59 -5.94 -27.56 18.24
N ALA A 60 -6.51 -28.05 19.34
CA ALA A 60 -5.76 -28.68 20.44
C ALA A 60 -4.55 -27.86 20.95
N GLY A 61 -4.59 -26.54 20.75
CA GLY A 61 -3.54 -25.60 21.08
C GLY A 61 -2.33 -25.61 20.15
N ARG A 62 -2.50 -26.11 18.93
CA ARG A 62 -1.52 -26.15 17.85
C ARG A 62 -2.06 -25.39 16.65
N THR A 63 -1.19 -24.77 15.85
CA THR A 63 -1.54 -24.24 14.52
C THR A 63 -1.55 -25.35 13.48
N ASP A 64 -2.09 -25.09 12.30
CA ASP A 64 -1.97 -25.98 11.13
C ASP A 64 -0.50 -26.23 10.75
N HIS A 65 0.37 -25.23 10.92
CA HIS A 65 1.81 -25.38 10.81
C HIS A 65 2.38 -26.38 11.84
N ASP A 66 2.05 -26.24 13.12
CA ASP A 66 2.51 -27.15 14.19
C ASP A 66 1.97 -28.58 14.05
N ARG A 67 0.83 -28.73 13.35
CA ARG A 67 0.23 -30.04 13.01
C ARG A 67 0.83 -30.66 11.76
N GLY A 68 1.57 -29.91 10.94
CA GLY A 68 2.06 -30.36 9.64
C GLY A 68 0.96 -30.51 8.59
N THR A 69 -0.17 -29.81 8.78
CA THR A 69 -1.33 -29.83 7.86
C THR A 69 -1.50 -28.50 7.13
N VAL A 70 -0.39 -27.80 6.87
CA VAL A 70 -0.41 -26.56 6.09
C VAL A 70 -1.03 -26.87 4.74
N ARG A 71 -2.09 -26.14 4.37
CA ARG A 71 -2.63 -26.22 3.01
C ARG A 71 -1.63 -25.54 2.07
N GLU A 72 -0.85 -26.34 1.35
CA GLU A 72 0.04 -25.83 0.28
C GLU A 72 -0.79 -25.21 -0.86
N GLU A 73 -2.01 -25.71 -1.06
CA GLU A 73 -2.94 -25.21 -2.06
C GLU A 73 -3.96 -24.26 -1.41
N LEU A 74 -3.82 -22.97 -1.73
CA LEU A 74 -4.95 -22.05 -1.70
C LEU A 74 -6.11 -22.71 -2.46
N PRO A 75 -7.37 -22.59 -1.99
CA PRO A 75 -8.52 -23.01 -2.80
C PRO A 75 -8.34 -22.46 -4.22
N ASP A 76 -8.79 -23.20 -5.24
CA ASP A 76 -8.84 -22.73 -6.62
C ASP A 76 -9.85 -21.57 -6.71
N LEU A 77 -9.48 -20.45 -6.10
CA LEU A 77 -10.14 -19.18 -6.20
C LEU A 77 -10.01 -18.81 -7.67
N PRO A 78 -11.12 -18.40 -8.31
CA PRO A 78 -11.04 -17.91 -9.67
C PRO A 78 -9.90 -16.92 -9.74
N ARG A 79 -8.90 -17.18 -10.59
CA ARG A 79 -7.88 -16.20 -10.90
C ARG A 79 -8.64 -14.95 -11.34
N LEU A 80 -8.65 -13.92 -10.50
CA LEU A 80 -9.20 -12.64 -10.90
C LEU A 80 -8.51 -12.27 -12.22
N PRO A 81 -9.25 -11.81 -13.23
CA PRO A 81 -8.64 -11.39 -14.47
C PRO A 81 -7.55 -10.36 -14.12
N VAL A 82 -6.29 -10.71 -14.40
CA VAL A 82 -5.22 -9.74 -14.32
C VAL A 82 -5.38 -8.89 -15.55
N ASP A 83 -5.74 -7.62 -15.36
CA ASP A 83 -5.80 -6.69 -16.48
C ASP A 83 -4.46 -6.72 -17.23
N PRO A 84 -4.50 -6.74 -18.57
CA PRO A 84 -3.29 -6.74 -19.36
C PRO A 84 -2.42 -5.54 -18.96
N ALA A 85 -1.10 -5.74 -18.96
CA ALA A 85 -0.18 -4.67 -18.60
C ALA A 85 -0.42 -3.46 -19.53
N PRO A 86 -0.50 -2.24 -18.99
CA PRO A 86 -0.72 -1.06 -19.81
C PRO A 86 0.44 -0.87 -20.79
N GLU A 87 0.12 -0.38 -21.98
CA GLU A 87 1.13 -0.08 -22.99
C GLU A 87 2.13 0.98 -22.50
N CYS A 88 3.40 0.82 -22.90
CA CYS A 88 4.46 1.78 -22.60
C CYS A 88 4.11 3.18 -23.13
N GLY A 89 4.60 4.21 -22.43
CA GLY A 89 4.31 5.62 -22.74
C GLY A 89 3.15 6.20 -21.92
N THR A 90 2.34 5.37 -21.27
CA THR A 90 1.30 5.81 -20.32
C THR A 90 1.87 6.13 -18.94
N GLU A 91 1.13 6.90 -18.12
CA GLU A 91 1.53 7.17 -16.73
C GLU A 91 1.46 5.90 -15.87
N ASP A 92 0.52 5.00 -16.17
CA ASP A 92 0.35 3.75 -15.44
C ASP A 92 1.47 2.75 -15.74
N ALA A 93 1.87 2.63 -17.01
CA ALA A 93 3.06 1.85 -17.39
C ALA A 93 4.33 2.39 -16.72
N ARG A 94 4.52 3.72 -16.69
CA ARG A 94 5.68 4.32 -16.00
C ARG A 94 5.68 4.03 -14.50
N ARG A 95 4.54 4.18 -13.82
CA ARG A 95 4.41 3.86 -12.39
C ARG A 95 4.74 2.40 -12.11
N ARG A 96 4.29 1.49 -12.98
CA ARG A 96 4.64 0.08 -12.92
C ARG A 96 6.15 -0.14 -13.05
N HIS A 97 6.81 0.46 -14.04
CA HIS A 97 8.27 0.31 -14.21
C HIS A 97 9.06 0.85 -13.01
N ILE A 98 8.64 1.97 -12.42
CA ILE A 98 9.26 2.50 -11.18
C ILE A 98 9.12 1.50 -10.03
N GLY A 99 7.92 0.93 -9.84
CA GLY A 99 7.68 -0.08 -8.82
C GLY A 99 8.53 -1.35 -9.01
N LEU A 100 8.85 -1.67 -10.27
CA LEU A 100 9.72 -2.79 -10.65
C LEU A 100 11.21 -2.42 -10.75
N GLN A 101 11.58 -1.16 -10.47
CA GLN A 101 12.93 -0.63 -10.63
C GLN A 101 13.52 -0.82 -12.04
N GLN A 102 12.67 -0.78 -13.06
CA GLN A 102 13.05 -0.91 -14.48
C GLN A 102 13.20 0.46 -15.14
N GLN A 103 14.12 0.54 -16.11
CA GLN A 103 14.25 1.69 -17.01
C GLN A 103 13.49 1.42 -18.31
N CYS A 104 12.82 2.45 -18.84
CA CYS A 104 12.06 2.35 -20.08
C CYS A 104 12.04 3.71 -20.78
N ASP A 105 12.86 3.85 -21.84
CA ASP A 105 13.04 5.09 -22.59
C ASP A 105 11.70 5.66 -23.09
N THR A 106 10.82 4.82 -23.63
CA THR A 106 9.48 5.22 -24.09
C THR A 106 8.65 5.87 -22.98
N CYS A 107 8.68 5.31 -21.78
CA CYS A 107 7.95 5.87 -20.64
C CYS A 107 8.58 7.17 -20.13
N ASP A 108 9.90 7.25 -20.15
CA ASP A 108 10.65 8.43 -19.72
C ASP A 108 10.48 9.61 -20.70
N ASP A 109 10.53 9.36 -22.01
CA ASP A 109 10.28 10.34 -23.05
C ASP A 109 8.84 10.86 -23.02
N ALA A 110 7.87 9.95 -22.86
CA ALA A 110 6.47 10.32 -22.74
C ALA A 110 6.22 11.16 -21.48
N TYR A 111 6.85 10.81 -20.36
CA TYR A 111 6.80 11.60 -19.13
C TYR A 111 7.45 12.98 -19.30
N ALA A 112 8.65 13.05 -19.89
CA ALA A 112 9.35 14.29 -20.17
C ALA A 112 8.50 15.23 -21.04
N THR A 113 7.83 14.69 -22.07
CA THR A 113 6.89 15.42 -22.93
C THR A 113 5.71 15.99 -22.14
N ARG A 114 5.06 15.17 -21.30
CA ARG A 114 3.94 15.62 -20.44
C ARG A 114 4.36 16.70 -19.45
N VAL A 115 5.52 16.53 -18.81
CA VAL A 115 6.08 17.50 -17.86
C VAL A 115 6.40 18.81 -18.56
N ARG A 116 7.05 18.77 -19.74
CA ARG A 116 7.33 19.96 -20.55
C ARG A 116 6.05 20.69 -20.93
N ALA A 117 5.06 20.00 -21.47
CA ALA A 117 3.77 20.59 -21.84
C ALA A 117 3.05 21.24 -20.64
N THR A 118 3.11 20.59 -19.47
CA THR A 118 2.53 21.14 -18.22
C THR A 118 3.25 22.40 -17.74
N ARG A 119 4.59 22.42 -17.86
CA ARG A 119 5.40 23.60 -17.55
C ARG A 119 5.11 24.76 -18.49
N VAL A 120 4.96 24.51 -19.80
CA VAL A 120 4.56 25.53 -20.78
C VAL A 120 3.22 26.15 -20.40
N ARG A 121 2.18 25.33 -20.17
CA ARG A 121 0.87 25.84 -19.72
C ARG A 121 0.96 26.64 -18.42
N SER A 122 1.82 26.21 -17.49
CA SER A 122 2.04 26.91 -16.23
C SER A 122 2.72 28.26 -16.45
N LEU A 123 3.66 28.34 -17.39
CA LEU A 123 4.35 29.57 -17.76
C LEU A 123 3.37 30.57 -18.39
N ASP A 124 2.53 30.12 -19.33
CA ASP A 124 1.48 30.95 -19.93
C ASP A 124 0.55 31.52 -18.85
N LYS A 125 0.14 30.67 -17.90
CA LYS A 125 -0.64 31.13 -16.74
C LYS A 125 0.09 32.18 -15.93
N GLN A 126 1.41 32.07 -15.73
CA GLN A 126 2.19 33.10 -15.04
C GLN A 126 2.27 34.41 -15.82
N HIS A 127 2.30 34.36 -17.16
CA HIS A 127 2.29 35.57 -17.99
C HIS A 127 0.94 36.27 -18.00
N ARG A 128 -0.17 35.52 -17.89
CA ARG A 128 -1.53 36.06 -17.87
C ARG A 128 -2.00 36.55 -16.49
N ARG A 129 -1.12 36.57 -15.49
CA ARG A 129 -1.52 36.99 -14.13
C ARG A 129 -1.84 38.48 -14.08
N PRO A 130 -2.90 38.91 -13.36
CA PRO A 130 -3.20 40.33 -13.16
C PRO A 130 -2.10 41.10 -12.44
N GLN A 131 -1.38 40.45 -11.52
CA GLN A 131 -0.25 41.05 -10.80
C GLN A 131 1.03 41.12 -11.65
N GLY A 132 0.96 40.67 -12.90
CA GLY A 132 2.07 40.62 -13.83
C GLY A 132 3.03 39.44 -13.62
N PRO A 133 4.14 39.43 -14.38
CA PRO A 133 5.14 38.37 -14.38
C PRO A 133 5.78 38.16 -13.00
N SER A 134 6.11 36.91 -12.69
CA SER A 134 6.56 36.49 -11.35
C SER A 134 7.90 35.77 -11.38
N SER A 135 8.55 35.67 -10.22
CA SER A 135 9.73 34.81 -10.03
C SER A 135 9.46 33.34 -10.33
N ARG A 136 8.23 32.87 -10.10
CA ARG A 136 7.80 31.52 -10.51
C ARG A 136 7.84 31.39 -12.04
N GLY A 137 7.41 32.42 -12.77
CA GLY A 137 7.56 32.47 -14.23
C GLY A 137 9.03 32.43 -14.67
N TYR A 138 9.93 33.14 -13.97
CA TYR A 138 11.37 33.07 -14.22
C TYR A 138 11.92 31.64 -14.05
N LYS A 139 11.59 30.96 -12.94
CA LYS A 139 12.00 29.56 -12.71
C LYS A 139 11.47 28.60 -13.78
N LEU A 140 10.24 28.80 -14.25
CA LEU A 140 9.65 27.98 -15.31
C LEU A 140 10.38 28.12 -16.65
N HIS A 141 10.85 29.32 -17.00
CA HIS A 141 11.71 29.52 -18.19
C HIS A 141 13.01 28.68 -18.10
N LEU A 142 13.68 28.71 -16.94
CA LEU A 142 14.89 27.92 -16.72
C LEU A 142 14.63 26.41 -16.83
N LEU A 143 13.55 25.92 -16.21
CA LEU A 143 13.15 24.50 -16.27
C LEU A 143 12.73 24.02 -17.66
N LEU A 144 12.43 24.94 -18.57
CA LEU A 144 12.09 24.65 -19.96
C LEU A 144 13.29 24.79 -20.90
N GLY A 145 14.43 25.30 -20.40
CA GLY A 145 15.63 25.57 -21.19
C GLY A 145 15.47 26.75 -22.16
N VAL A 146 14.54 27.68 -21.88
CA VAL A 146 14.28 28.85 -22.75
C VAL A 146 14.73 30.14 -22.06
N PRO A 147 15.20 31.15 -22.81
CA PRO A 147 15.58 32.43 -22.24
C PRO A 147 14.40 33.11 -21.51
N ALA A 148 14.58 33.43 -20.23
CA ALA A 148 13.54 34.07 -19.45
C ALA A 148 13.23 35.47 -19.97
N CYS A 149 11.96 35.85 -20.13
CA CYS A 149 11.58 37.17 -20.63
C CYS A 149 11.97 38.31 -19.66
N GLY A 150 12.16 39.52 -20.19
CA GLY A 150 12.54 40.71 -19.41
C GLY A 150 11.69 40.93 -18.14
N PRO A 151 10.36 40.91 -18.23
CA PRO A 151 9.49 41.07 -17.07
C PRO A 151 9.69 40.01 -15.97
N CYS A 152 9.80 38.73 -16.34
CA CYS A 152 10.06 37.66 -15.37
C CYS A 152 11.43 37.82 -14.68
N ARG A 153 12.47 38.22 -15.44
CA ARG A 153 13.80 38.49 -14.87
C ARG A 153 13.75 39.65 -13.87
N SER A 154 13.08 40.74 -14.23
CA SER A 154 12.91 41.90 -13.34
C SER A 154 12.13 41.54 -12.07
N ALA A 155 11.06 40.76 -12.19
CA ALA A 155 10.28 40.28 -11.05
C ALA A 155 11.12 39.43 -10.09
N HIS A 156 11.93 38.52 -10.63
CA HIS A 156 12.85 37.71 -9.82
C HIS A 156 13.93 38.56 -9.15
N ALA A 157 14.54 39.49 -9.87
CA ALA A 157 15.53 40.40 -9.30
C ALA A 157 14.93 41.26 -8.17
N ALA A 158 13.69 41.72 -8.31
CA ALA A 158 12.99 42.47 -7.27
C ALA A 158 12.70 41.62 -6.01
N GLU A 159 12.33 40.34 -6.17
CA GLU A 159 12.18 39.41 -5.05
C GLU A 159 13.51 39.17 -4.32
N ILE A 160 14.60 38.90 -5.04
CA ILE A 160 15.92 38.70 -4.44
C ILE A 160 16.38 39.94 -3.66
N ARG A 161 16.16 41.15 -4.20
CA ARG A 161 16.46 42.40 -3.48
C ARG A 161 15.66 42.53 -2.17
N ARG A 162 14.37 42.17 -2.19
CA ARG A 162 13.52 42.18 -0.99
C ARG A 162 14.02 41.19 0.06
N TYR A 163 14.33 39.96 -0.35
CA TYR A 163 14.89 38.94 0.53
C TYR A 163 16.18 39.40 1.21
N ARG A 164 17.14 39.92 0.44
CA ARG A 164 18.42 40.43 0.97
C ARG A 164 18.22 41.60 1.94
N ARG A 165 17.31 42.53 1.63
CA ARG A 165 16.98 43.65 2.53
C ARG A 165 16.37 43.15 3.84
N GLY A 166 15.50 42.15 3.78
CA GLY A 166 14.91 41.53 4.96
C GLY A 166 15.97 40.87 5.85
N GLN A 167 16.95 40.17 5.26
CA GLN A 167 18.06 39.60 6.01
C GLN A 167 18.94 40.66 6.68
N ALA A 168 19.23 41.76 5.99
CA ALA A 168 20.03 42.86 6.54
C ALA A 168 19.34 43.63 7.67
N LEU A 169 18.00 43.60 7.74
CA LEU A 169 17.23 44.21 8.82
C LEU A 169 17.05 43.29 10.04
N ALA A 170 17.35 42.00 9.87
CA ALA A 170 17.25 40.98 10.91
C ALA A 170 18.61 40.64 11.56
N ALA A 171 19.69 41.29 11.10
CA ALA A 171 21.06 41.19 11.62
C ALA A 171 21.43 42.49 12.35
#